data_AF-A0A958M5F7-F1
#
_entry.id   AF-A0A958M5F7-F1
#
_cell.length_a   1.000
_cell.length_b   1.000
_cell.length_c   1.000
_cell.angle_alpha   90.00
_cell.angle_beta   90.00
_cell.angle_gamma   90.00
#
_symmetry.space_group_name_H-M   'P 1'
#
loop_
_entity.id
_entity.type
_entity.pdbx_description
1 polymer ?
#
loop_
_entity_poly.entity_id
_entity_poly.type
_entity_poly.pdbx_seq_one_letter_code
_entity_poly.pdbx_strand_id
1 'polypeptide(L)'
;MGQKVLFIDRDGTIIKETADEQIDAFEKLDFYPKTFTYLGKIAKELDYELVMITNQDGLGTDIFPEETFWPVQKFILKAFENEGVVFDQVFIDRTFPKDNANTRKPGTGMLTTYFSDAYDLANSFVIGDRLTDVELAKNLGAKGIYINDETHLGTGEITVKREELDSYIALESNDWEKIYEFLKLENRVAEIARKTNETDIQIKLNLDGTGKSSINTGLAFFDHMLDQLARHGQMDLDIKVDGDLEVDEHHTIEDTAIALGEVFSKALGNKLGIERYGFCLPMD
;
A
#
# COMPACT_ATOMS: atom_id res chain seq x y z
N MET A 1 11.25 -10.30 7.75
CA MET A 1 9.96 -10.02 7.10
C MET A 1 10.27 -9.87 5.62
N GLY A 2 9.46 -10.46 4.73
CA GLY A 2 9.72 -10.37 3.29
C GLY A 2 9.52 -8.94 2.76
N GLN A 3 10.12 -8.63 1.62
CA GLN A 3 9.92 -7.35 0.93
C GLN A 3 8.47 -7.28 0.44
N LYS A 4 7.80 -6.16 0.67
CA LYS A 4 6.46 -5.91 0.09
C LYS A 4 6.61 -5.30 -1.29
N VAL A 5 5.67 -5.59 -2.17
CA VAL A 5 5.68 -5.15 -3.57
C VAL A 5 4.39 -4.42 -3.90
N LEU A 6 4.49 -3.34 -4.68
CA LEU A 6 3.37 -2.74 -5.39
C LEU A 6 3.50 -3.09 -6.87
N PHE A 7 2.62 -3.96 -7.35
CA PHE A 7 2.45 -4.23 -8.77
C PHE A 7 1.47 -3.21 -9.33
N ILE A 8 1.92 -2.35 -10.23
CA ILE A 8 1.17 -1.18 -10.68
C ILE A 8 0.91 -1.32 -12.18
N ASP A 9 -0.36 -1.32 -12.57
CA ASP A 9 -0.71 -1.21 -13.99
C ASP A 9 -0.33 0.15 -14.57
N ARG A 10 -0.17 0.20 -15.88
CA ARG A 10 0.17 1.41 -16.59
C ARG A 10 -1.07 2.16 -17.04
N ASP A 11 -1.74 1.62 -18.05
CA ASP A 11 -2.94 2.16 -18.68
C ASP A 11 -4.11 2.08 -17.70
N GLY A 12 -4.97 3.09 -17.67
CA GLY A 12 -6.07 3.20 -16.71
C GLY A 12 -5.65 3.44 -15.26
N THR A 13 -4.35 3.45 -14.94
CA THR A 13 -3.87 3.48 -13.55
C THR A 13 -2.92 4.65 -13.24
N ILE A 14 -1.77 4.74 -13.92
CA ILE A 14 -0.86 5.89 -13.81
C ILE A 14 -1.04 6.87 -14.98
N ILE A 15 -1.52 6.36 -16.12
CA ILE A 15 -1.96 7.15 -17.28
C ILE A 15 -3.37 6.74 -17.65
N LYS A 16 -4.16 7.66 -18.23
CA LYS A 16 -5.49 7.33 -18.73
C LYS A 16 -5.39 6.46 -19.95
N GLU A 17 -6.27 5.48 -20.02
CA GLU A 17 -6.40 4.62 -21.19
C GLU A 17 -7.14 5.35 -22.32
N THR A 18 -6.77 5.07 -23.57
CA THR A 18 -7.46 5.58 -24.76
C THR A 18 -8.52 4.61 -25.24
N ALA A 19 -9.45 5.10 -26.07
CA ALA A 19 -10.54 4.28 -26.61
C ALA A 19 -10.08 3.09 -27.48
N ASP A 20 -8.86 3.16 -28.03
CA ASP A 20 -8.22 2.07 -28.78
C ASP A 20 -7.24 1.24 -27.93
N GLU A 21 -7.17 1.52 -26.61
CA GLU A 21 -6.38 0.79 -25.62
C GLU A 21 -4.87 0.75 -25.96
N GLN A 22 -4.38 1.74 -26.72
CA GLN A 22 -2.99 1.82 -27.17
C GLN A 22 -2.43 3.24 -27.06
N ILE A 23 -1.45 3.39 -26.17
CA ILE A 23 -0.69 4.62 -25.97
C ILE A 23 0.57 4.61 -26.86
N ASP A 24 0.37 4.92 -28.13
CA ASP A 24 1.36 4.86 -29.22
C ASP A 24 1.80 6.24 -29.74
N ALA A 25 1.30 7.31 -29.13
CA ALA A 25 1.60 8.69 -29.50
C ALA A 25 1.56 9.61 -28.28
N PHE A 26 2.32 10.71 -28.30
CA PHE A 26 2.38 11.66 -27.18
C PHE A 26 1.05 12.40 -26.97
N GLU A 27 0.28 12.61 -28.04
CA GLU A 27 -1.02 13.27 -28.00
C GLU A 27 -2.08 12.43 -27.26
N LYS A 28 -1.84 11.13 -27.13
CA LYS A 28 -2.69 10.20 -26.37
C LYS A 28 -2.30 10.12 -24.89
N LEU A 29 -1.12 10.61 -24.52
CA LEU A 29 -0.61 10.50 -23.16
C LEU A 29 -1.28 11.54 -22.25
N ASP A 30 -2.09 11.05 -21.30
CA ASP A 30 -2.66 11.85 -20.22
C ASP A 30 -2.39 11.14 -18.88
N PHE A 31 -1.77 11.82 -17.92
CA PHE A 31 -1.45 11.23 -16.61
C PHE A 31 -2.64 11.31 -15.66
N TYR A 32 -2.80 10.33 -14.78
CA TYR A 32 -3.84 10.40 -13.76
C TYR A 32 -3.64 11.61 -12.83
N PRO A 33 -4.70 12.32 -12.43
CA PRO A 33 -4.60 13.40 -11.45
C PRO A 33 -3.88 12.95 -10.18
N LYS A 34 -2.95 13.79 -9.70
CA LYS A 34 -2.17 13.57 -8.49
C LYS A 34 -1.25 12.32 -8.49
N THR A 35 -1.20 11.53 -9.58
CA THR A 35 -0.38 10.30 -9.64
C THR A 35 1.08 10.56 -9.32
N PHE A 36 1.69 11.61 -9.92
CA PHE A 36 3.07 12.00 -9.63
C PHE A 36 3.28 12.32 -8.16
N THR A 37 2.43 13.17 -7.57
CA THR A 37 2.57 13.61 -6.19
C THR A 37 2.52 12.44 -5.21
N TYR A 38 1.51 11.58 -5.32
CA TYR A 38 1.28 10.55 -4.31
C TYR A 38 2.05 9.26 -4.60
N LEU A 39 2.30 8.90 -5.86
CA LEU A 39 3.24 7.81 -6.16
C LEU A 39 4.68 8.20 -5.77
N GLY A 40 5.06 9.48 -5.94
CA GLY A 40 6.31 10.03 -5.42
C GLY A 40 6.41 9.93 -3.89
N LYS A 41 5.33 10.27 -3.18
CA LYS A 41 5.26 10.06 -1.72
C LYS A 41 5.32 8.58 -1.34
N ILE A 42 4.64 7.69 -2.07
CA ILE A 42 4.72 6.24 -1.85
C ILE A 42 6.18 5.78 -1.96
N ALA A 43 6.86 6.12 -3.06
CA ALA A 43 8.26 5.76 -3.29
C ALA A 43 9.20 6.32 -2.22
N LYS A 44 8.95 7.54 -1.74
CA LYS A 44 9.80 8.22 -0.75
C LYS A 44 9.53 7.75 0.69
N GLU A 45 8.29 7.49 1.04
CA GLU A 45 7.85 7.35 2.44
C GLU A 45 7.49 5.92 2.81
N LEU A 46 7.17 5.04 1.86
CA LEU A 46 6.70 3.68 2.10
C LEU A 46 7.71 2.65 1.56
N ASP A 47 7.88 1.56 2.31
CA ASP A 47 8.84 0.50 1.99
C ASP A 47 8.20 -0.56 1.09
N TYR A 48 8.07 -0.22 -0.19
CA TYR A 48 7.61 -1.11 -1.24
C TYR A 48 8.63 -1.17 -2.38
N GLU A 49 8.85 -2.37 -2.92
CA GLU A 49 9.44 -2.53 -4.25
C GLU A 49 8.38 -2.15 -5.29
N LEU A 50 8.72 -1.33 -6.28
CA LEU A 50 7.75 -0.84 -7.27
C LEU A 50 7.92 -1.59 -8.59
N VAL A 51 6.87 -2.28 -9.01
CA VAL A 51 6.88 -3.12 -10.20
C VAL A 51 5.78 -2.66 -11.14
N MET A 52 6.12 -2.28 -12.36
CA MET A 52 5.12 -2.00 -13.39
C MET A 52 4.74 -3.31 -14.10
N ILE A 53 3.45 -3.57 -14.28
CA ILE A 53 2.97 -4.70 -15.09
C ILE A 53 1.80 -4.29 -15.99
N THR A 54 1.97 -4.46 -17.30
CA THR A 54 0.98 -4.03 -18.28
C THR A 54 0.80 -5.04 -19.42
N ASN A 55 -0.43 -5.16 -19.92
CA ASN A 55 -0.75 -5.89 -21.14
C ASN A 55 -0.78 -4.89 -22.31
N GLN A 56 -0.02 -5.14 -23.38
CA GLN A 56 0.08 -4.28 -24.56
C GLN A 56 -0.26 -5.08 -25.81
N ASP A 57 -1.55 -5.18 -26.08
CA ASP A 57 -2.14 -6.04 -27.10
C ASP A 57 -1.49 -5.84 -28.49
N GLY A 58 -0.75 -6.84 -28.95
CA GLY A 58 -0.14 -6.82 -30.27
C GLY A 58 1.12 -5.97 -30.39
N LEU A 59 1.75 -5.59 -29.28
CA LEU A 59 3.02 -4.86 -29.31
C LEU A 59 4.09 -5.61 -30.13
N GLY A 60 4.63 -4.94 -31.15
CA GLY A 60 5.59 -5.49 -32.10
C GLY A 60 4.97 -6.07 -33.37
N THR A 61 3.66 -5.93 -33.54
CA THR A 61 2.96 -6.22 -34.81
C THR A 61 2.72 -4.94 -35.61
N ASP A 62 2.19 -5.08 -36.84
CA ASP A 62 1.86 -3.92 -37.69
C ASP A 62 0.79 -2.99 -37.10
N ILE A 63 -0.07 -3.52 -36.21
CA ILE A 63 -1.13 -2.71 -35.58
C ILE A 63 -0.63 -1.94 -34.35
N PHE A 64 0.45 -2.38 -33.71
CA PHE A 64 1.07 -1.69 -32.59
C PHE A 64 2.61 -1.79 -32.67
N PRO A 65 3.24 -1.02 -33.56
CA PRO A 65 4.68 -1.10 -33.79
C PRO A 65 5.51 -0.68 -32.56
N GLU A 66 6.66 -1.32 -32.36
CA GLU A 66 7.55 -0.95 -31.26
C GLU A 66 8.05 0.50 -31.35
N GLU A 67 8.22 1.03 -32.57
CA GLU A 67 8.70 2.40 -32.78
C GLU A 67 7.73 3.48 -32.29
N THR A 68 6.43 3.18 -32.19
CA THR A 68 5.43 4.10 -31.67
C THR A 68 5.25 3.95 -30.15
N PHE A 69 5.38 2.72 -29.63
CA PHE A 69 5.30 2.43 -28.20
C PHE A 69 6.49 2.95 -27.38
N TRP A 70 7.72 2.61 -27.77
CA TRP A 70 8.90 2.82 -26.92
C TRP A 70 9.19 4.28 -26.58
N PRO A 71 9.05 5.27 -27.49
CA PRO A 71 9.25 6.66 -27.15
C PRO A 71 8.35 7.12 -26.00
N VAL A 72 7.07 6.74 -26.03
CA VAL A 72 6.07 7.12 -25.02
C VAL A 72 6.32 6.38 -23.71
N GLN A 73 6.56 5.06 -23.75
CA GLN A 73 6.90 4.27 -22.56
C GLN A 73 8.14 4.82 -21.83
N LYS A 74 9.20 5.16 -22.57
CA LYS A 74 10.43 5.73 -22.00
C LYS A 74 10.18 7.11 -21.38
N PHE A 75 9.33 7.92 -22.02
CA PHE A 75 8.96 9.22 -21.48
C PHE A 75 8.18 9.09 -20.17
N ILE A 76 7.23 8.16 -20.08
CA ILE A 76 6.47 7.87 -18.85
C ILE A 76 7.43 7.52 -17.71
N LEU A 77 8.32 6.53 -17.94
CA LEU A 77 9.30 6.11 -16.93
C LEU A 77 10.20 7.28 -16.52
N LYS A 78 10.65 8.10 -17.48
CA LYS A 78 11.50 9.26 -17.19
C LYS A 78 10.78 10.35 -16.41
N ALA A 79 9.50 10.58 -16.68
CA ALA A 79 8.69 11.55 -15.95
C ALA A 79 8.56 11.14 -14.47
N PHE A 80 8.28 9.85 -14.21
CA PHE A 80 8.20 9.32 -12.86
C PHE A 80 9.55 9.29 -12.14
N GLU A 81 10.63 8.93 -12.84
CA GLU A 81 12.00 8.97 -12.29
C GLU A 81 12.37 10.38 -11.83
N ASN A 82 11.98 11.42 -12.57
CA ASN A 82 12.25 12.81 -12.20
C ASN A 82 11.49 13.25 -10.92
N GLU A 83 10.40 12.56 -10.56
CA GLU A 83 9.66 12.73 -9.30
C GLU A 83 10.15 11.75 -8.21
N GLY A 84 11.24 11.03 -8.45
CA GLY A 84 11.82 10.07 -7.50
C GLY A 84 11.15 8.69 -7.48
N VAL A 85 10.28 8.39 -8.45
CA VAL A 85 9.63 7.09 -8.61
C VAL A 85 10.43 6.25 -9.59
N VAL A 86 11.11 5.22 -9.08
CA VAL A 86 11.84 4.25 -9.90
C VAL A 86 11.14 2.90 -9.80
N PHE A 87 10.78 2.33 -10.96
CA PHE A 87 10.27 0.97 -11.03
C PHE A 87 11.45 -0.01 -11.09
N ASP A 88 11.54 -0.91 -10.12
CA ASP A 88 12.58 -1.93 -10.02
C ASP A 88 12.50 -2.92 -11.19
N GLN A 89 11.28 -3.22 -11.65
CA GLN A 89 10.99 -4.05 -12.81
C GLN A 89 9.82 -3.49 -13.61
N VAL A 90 9.85 -3.71 -14.93
CA VAL A 90 8.77 -3.37 -15.85
C VAL A 90 8.46 -4.59 -16.70
N PHE A 91 7.30 -5.22 -16.45
CA PHE A 91 6.81 -6.38 -17.18
C PHE A 91 5.76 -5.96 -18.21
N ILE A 92 5.98 -6.34 -19.46
CA ILE A 92 5.11 -6.00 -20.59
C ILE A 92 4.74 -7.30 -21.30
N ASP A 93 3.47 -7.70 -21.17
CA ASP A 93 2.92 -8.75 -22.03
C ASP A 93 2.51 -8.14 -23.37
N ARG A 94 2.76 -8.87 -24.47
CA ARG A 94 2.53 -8.38 -25.84
C ARG A 94 1.40 -9.13 -26.57
N THR A 95 0.83 -10.12 -25.90
CA THR A 95 -0.10 -11.07 -26.51
C THR A 95 -1.52 -10.53 -26.48
N PHE A 96 -2.38 -11.06 -27.35
CA PHE A 96 -3.79 -10.74 -27.33
C PHE A 96 -4.55 -11.62 -26.31
N PRO A 97 -5.73 -11.20 -25.83
CA PRO A 97 -6.59 -12.02 -24.97
C PRO A 97 -6.83 -13.43 -25.51
N LYS A 98 -7.06 -13.55 -26.83
CA LYS A 98 -7.30 -14.83 -27.52
C LYS A 98 -6.13 -15.81 -27.43
N ASP A 99 -4.91 -15.32 -27.19
CA ASP A 99 -3.71 -16.16 -27.16
C ASP A 99 -3.61 -16.93 -25.83
N ASN A 100 -4.37 -16.53 -24.80
CA ASN A 100 -4.42 -17.17 -23.48
C ASN A 100 -3.01 -17.42 -22.88
N ALA A 101 -2.09 -16.49 -23.10
CA ALA A 101 -0.72 -16.62 -22.61
C ALA A 101 -0.68 -16.46 -21.09
N ASN A 102 0.04 -17.35 -20.40
CA ASN A 102 0.19 -17.26 -18.94
C ASN A 102 0.97 -16.02 -18.48
N THR A 103 1.66 -15.34 -19.39
CA THR A 103 2.35 -14.07 -19.15
C THR A 103 1.40 -12.88 -19.11
N ARG A 104 0.22 -12.98 -19.73
CA ARG A 104 -0.81 -11.94 -19.77
C ARG A 104 -1.59 -11.91 -18.46
N LYS A 105 -1.81 -10.72 -17.88
CA LYS A 105 -2.72 -10.58 -16.72
C LYS A 105 -4.12 -11.12 -17.08
N PRO A 106 -4.76 -11.93 -16.21
CA PRO A 106 -4.46 -12.17 -14.79
C PRO A 106 -3.42 -13.27 -14.50
N GLY A 107 -2.77 -13.85 -15.52
CA GLY A 107 -1.72 -14.84 -15.38
C GLY A 107 -0.45 -14.30 -14.71
N THR A 108 0.29 -15.19 -14.04
CA THR A 108 1.46 -14.85 -13.22
C THR A 108 2.79 -15.23 -13.86
N GLY A 109 2.80 -15.61 -15.13
CA GLY A 109 3.96 -16.17 -15.83
C GLY A 109 5.19 -15.27 -15.84
N MET A 110 5.01 -13.94 -15.90
CA MET A 110 6.11 -12.96 -15.82
C MET A 110 6.60 -12.70 -14.39
N LEU A 111 5.81 -13.08 -13.37
CA LEU A 111 6.01 -12.73 -11.97
C LEU A 111 6.49 -13.91 -11.12
N THR A 112 6.95 -14.99 -11.75
CA THR A 112 7.35 -16.23 -11.05
C THR A 112 8.44 -16.04 -9.99
N THR A 113 9.29 -15.02 -10.15
CA THR A 113 10.36 -14.67 -9.19
C THR A 113 9.84 -14.21 -7.82
N TYR A 114 8.61 -13.68 -7.77
CA TYR A 114 8.03 -13.15 -6.54
C TYR A 114 7.43 -14.23 -5.63
N PHE A 115 7.24 -15.46 -6.11
CA PHE A 115 6.79 -16.61 -5.31
C PHE A 115 7.96 -17.22 -4.51
N SER A 116 8.55 -16.43 -3.63
CA SER A 116 9.61 -16.88 -2.72
C SER A 116 9.45 -16.24 -1.34
N ASP A 117 10.05 -16.88 -0.33
CA ASP A 117 10.02 -16.39 1.06
C ASP A 117 10.73 -15.02 1.24
N ALA A 118 11.40 -14.53 0.20
CA ALA A 118 11.97 -13.19 0.18
C ALA A 118 10.90 -12.09 0.12
N TYR A 119 9.68 -12.41 -0.33
CA TYR A 119 8.59 -11.45 -0.53
C TYR A 119 7.42 -11.70 0.41
N ASP A 120 6.82 -10.61 0.89
CA ASP A 120 5.60 -10.62 1.70
C ASP A 120 4.38 -10.29 0.82
N LEU A 121 3.96 -11.28 0.01
CA LEU A 121 2.86 -11.09 -0.93
C LEU A 121 1.51 -10.82 -0.24
N ALA A 122 1.29 -11.37 0.95
CA ALA A 122 0.07 -11.15 1.73
C ALA A 122 -0.15 -9.68 2.13
N ASN A 123 0.94 -8.92 2.26
CA ASN A 123 0.94 -7.48 2.50
C ASN A 123 1.40 -6.66 1.28
N SER A 124 1.42 -7.28 0.10
CA SER A 124 1.66 -6.63 -1.19
C SER A 124 0.34 -6.33 -1.89
N PHE A 125 0.39 -5.42 -2.86
CA PHE A 125 -0.80 -4.99 -3.59
C PHE A 125 -0.60 -4.98 -5.10
N VAL A 126 -1.68 -5.27 -5.82
CA VAL A 126 -1.81 -4.93 -7.25
C VAL A 126 -2.74 -3.72 -7.37
N ILE A 127 -2.29 -2.69 -8.07
CA ILE A 127 -3.06 -1.47 -8.34
C ILE A 127 -3.41 -1.47 -9.83
N GLY A 128 -4.70 -1.43 -10.15
CA GLY A 128 -5.18 -1.50 -11.52
C GLY A 128 -6.63 -1.04 -11.65
N ASP A 129 -7.03 -0.64 -12.85
CA ASP A 129 -8.40 -0.24 -13.16
C ASP A 129 -9.26 -1.37 -13.73
N ARG A 130 -8.65 -2.51 -14.06
CA ARG A 130 -9.36 -3.66 -14.61
C ARG A 130 -9.53 -4.75 -13.58
N LEU A 131 -10.56 -5.56 -13.80
CA LEU A 131 -10.80 -6.75 -12.99
C LEU A 131 -9.72 -7.82 -13.14
N THR A 132 -9.02 -7.83 -14.27
CA THR A 132 -7.84 -8.67 -14.50
C THR A 132 -6.71 -8.34 -13.54
N ASP A 133 -6.60 -7.11 -13.04
CA ASP A 133 -5.61 -6.73 -12.01
C ASP A 133 -6.00 -7.24 -10.63
N VAL A 134 -7.29 -7.18 -10.30
CA VAL A 134 -7.80 -7.76 -9.05
C VAL A 134 -7.64 -9.28 -9.05
N GLU A 135 -7.90 -9.93 -10.19
CA GLU A 135 -7.65 -11.36 -10.33
C GLU A 135 -6.16 -11.70 -10.32
N LEU A 136 -5.29 -10.84 -10.88
CA LEU A 136 -3.84 -10.98 -10.71
C LEU A 136 -3.45 -10.92 -9.23
N ALA A 137 -4.04 -10.01 -8.44
CA ALA A 137 -3.80 -9.93 -7.01
C ALA A 137 -4.14 -11.25 -6.32
N LYS A 138 -5.32 -11.81 -6.62
CA LYS A 138 -5.74 -13.14 -6.15
C LYS A 138 -4.71 -14.22 -6.53
N ASN A 139 -4.26 -14.24 -7.78
CA ASN A 139 -3.33 -15.26 -8.28
C ASN A 139 -1.92 -15.15 -7.68
N LEU A 140 -1.52 -13.94 -7.26
CA LEU A 140 -0.29 -13.70 -6.49
C LEU A 140 -0.43 -14.02 -5.00
N GLY A 141 -1.65 -14.14 -4.47
CA GLY A 141 -1.89 -14.16 -3.02
C GLY A 141 -1.71 -12.78 -2.37
N ALA A 142 -1.83 -11.72 -3.18
CA ALA A 142 -1.79 -10.32 -2.78
C ALA A 142 -3.21 -9.73 -2.67
N LYS A 143 -3.27 -8.44 -2.32
CA LYS A 143 -4.52 -7.66 -2.25
C LYS A 143 -4.64 -6.75 -3.48
N GLY A 144 -5.87 -6.45 -3.91
CA GLY A 144 -6.15 -5.54 -5.01
C GLY A 144 -6.51 -4.13 -4.52
N ILE A 145 -5.99 -3.11 -5.19
CA ILE A 145 -6.49 -1.73 -5.13
C ILE A 145 -7.11 -1.45 -6.48
N TYR A 146 -8.44 -1.37 -6.51
CA TYR A 146 -9.22 -1.25 -7.73
C TYR A 146 -9.52 0.23 -8.04
N ILE A 147 -8.93 0.74 -9.13
CA ILE A 147 -9.19 2.08 -9.65
C ILE A 147 -10.48 2.02 -10.48
N ASN A 148 -11.61 2.23 -9.81
CA ASN A 148 -12.91 2.16 -10.49
C ASN A 148 -13.31 3.53 -11.07
N ASP A 149 -13.11 3.70 -12.37
CA ASP A 149 -13.68 4.81 -13.16
C ASP A 149 -15.01 4.41 -13.86
N GLU A 150 -15.62 3.29 -13.45
CA GLU A 150 -16.87 2.74 -14.00
C GLU A 150 -16.80 2.45 -15.51
N THR A 151 -15.61 2.14 -16.03
CA THR A 151 -15.38 1.84 -17.46
C THR A 151 -15.91 0.46 -17.88
N HIS A 152 -16.07 -0.47 -16.93
CA HIS A 152 -16.49 -1.87 -17.14
C HIS A 152 -15.60 -2.69 -18.10
N LEU A 153 -14.36 -2.24 -18.34
CA LEU A 153 -13.39 -2.90 -19.20
C LEU A 153 -12.82 -4.18 -18.57
N GLY A 154 -12.37 -5.13 -19.40
CA GLY A 154 -11.78 -6.41 -18.97
C GLY A 154 -12.75 -7.40 -18.30
N THR A 155 -14.05 -7.11 -18.22
CA THR A 155 -15.06 -7.99 -17.59
C THR A 155 -15.22 -9.35 -18.26
N GLY A 156 -14.83 -9.49 -19.53
CA GLY A 156 -14.81 -10.76 -20.27
C GLY A 156 -13.48 -11.53 -20.20
N GLU A 157 -12.45 -10.97 -19.57
CA GLU A 157 -11.10 -11.54 -19.49
C GLU A 157 -10.81 -12.22 -18.14
N ILE A 158 -11.74 -12.12 -17.18
CA ILE A 158 -11.63 -12.79 -15.88
C ILE A 158 -11.93 -14.29 -15.99
N THR A 159 -11.20 -15.12 -15.24
CA THR A 159 -11.43 -16.57 -15.17
C THR A 159 -12.38 -16.97 -14.05
N VAL A 160 -12.67 -16.04 -13.13
CA VAL A 160 -13.55 -16.24 -11.98
C VAL A 160 -14.66 -15.20 -11.94
N LYS A 161 -15.68 -15.42 -11.10
CA LYS A 161 -16.79 -14.49 -10.96
C LYS A 161 -16.38 -13.24 -10.17
N ARG A 162 -16.98 -12.08 -10.48
CA ARG A 162 -16.73 -10.81 -9.78
C ARG A 162 -16.89 -10.94 -8.26
N GLU A 163 -17.93 -11.66 -7.81
CA GLU A 163 -18.22 -11.79 -6.38
C GLU A 163 -17.10 -12.50 -5.61
N GLU A 164 -16.28 -13.33 -6.29
CA GLU A 164 -15.11 -13.94 -5.68
C GLU A 164 -13.95 -12.95 -5.53
N LEU A 165 -13.85 -11.98 -6.45
CA LEU A 165 -12.80 -10.97 -6.48
C LEU A 165 -13.01 -9.87 -5.44
N ASP A 166 -14.26 -9.59 -5.05
CA ASP A 166 -14.57 -8.57 -4.04
C ASP A 166 -13.85 -8.82 -2.71
N SER A 167 -13.61 -10.09 -2.35
CA SER A 167 -12.85 -10.45 -1.14
C SER A 167 -11.35 -10.11 -1.20
N TYR A 168 -10.82 -9.85 -2.39
CA TYR A 168 -9.42 -9.45 -2.61
C TYR A 168 -9.27 -7.95 -2.80
N ILE A 169 -10.35 -7.19 -3.00
CA ILE A 169 -10.31 -5.72 -3.12
C ILE A 169 -10.16 -5.12 -1.72
N ALA A 170 -8.97 -4.61 -1.41
CA ALA A 170 -8.69 -3.94 -0.15
C ALA A 170 -9.06 -2.45 -0.17
N LEU A 171 -9.03 -1.82 -1.34
CA LEU A 171 -9.49 -0.46 -1.55
C LEU A 171 -10.10 -0.33 -2.96
N GLU A 172 -11.21 0.38 -3.06
CA GLU A 172 -11.78 0.83 -4.33
C GLU A 172 -11.78 2.36 -4.36
N SER A 173 -10.98 2.96 -5.24
CA SER A 173 -10.88 4.43 -5.39
C SER A 173 -10.13 4.83 -6.65
N ASN A 174 -10.52 5.94 -7.28
CA ASN A 174 -9.81 6.55 -8.40
C ASN A 174 -8.98 7.79 -8.03
N ASP A 175 -8.60 7.92 -6.76
CA ASP A 175 -7.84 9.08 -6.24
C ASP A 175 -6.54 8.60 -5.62
N TRP A 176 -5.42 8.96 -6.25
CA TRP A 176 -4.08 8.61 -5.80
C TRP A 176 -3.75 9.12 -4.38
N GLU A 177 -4.43 10.18 -3.91
CA GLU A 177 -4.32 10.62 -2.52
C GLU A 177 -4.86 9.57 -1.55
N LYS A 178 -6.06 9.05 -1.82
CA LYS A 178 -6.69 8.01 -0.99
C LYS A 178 -5.92 6.69 -1.03
N ILE A 179 -5.36 6.34 -2.19
CA ILE A 179 -4.49 5.17 -2.34
C ILE A 179 -3.25 5.30 -1.44
N TYR A 180 -2.58 6.45 -1.47
CA TYR A 180 -1.44 6.71 -0.58
C TYR A 180 -1.85 6.70 0.90
N GLU A 181 -2.95 7.34 1.28
CA GLU A 181 -3.44 7.35 2.66
C GLU A 181 -3.72 5.94 3.16
N PHE A 182 -4.38 5.11 2.35
CA PHE A 182 -4.64 3.70 2.65
C PHE A 182 -3.35 2.90 2.84
N LEU A 183 -2.41 2.99 1.89
CA LEU A 183 -1.13 2.28 1.96
C LEU A 183 -0.26 2.74 3.13
N LYS A 184 -0.34 4.03 3.49
CA LYS A 184 0.40 4.61 4.61
C LYS A 184 -0.16 4.16 5.96
N LEU A 185 -1.48 4.20 6.14
CA LEU A 185 -2.15 3.79 7.37
C LEU A 185 -1.83 2.33 7.72
N GLU A 186 -1.95 1.41 6.77
CA GLU A 186 -1.62 -0.01 6.98
C GLU A 186 -0.15 -0.22 7.40
N ASN A 187 0.76 0.65 6.96
CA ASN A 187 2.18 0.53 7.29
C ASN A 187 2.56 1.00 8.70
N ARG A 188 1.71 1.78 9.39
CA ARG A 188 2.04 2.38 10.69
C ARG A 188 1.05 2.04 11.81
N VAL A 189 0.32 0.95 11.63
CA VAL A 189 -0.50 0.33 12.67
C VAL A 189 0.25 -0.87 13.23
N ALA A 190 0.34 -0.96 14.56
CA ALA A 190 0.90 -2.12 15.22
C ALA A 190 0.09 -2.52 16.45
N GLU A 191 0.15 -3.81 16.75
CA GLU A 191 -0.47 -4.41 17.92
C GLU A 191 0.59 -5.21 18.69
N ILE A 192 0.46 -5.20 20.01
CA ILE A 192 1.15 -6.10 20.91
C ILE A 192 0.21 -6.60 22.00
N ALA A 193 0.39 -7.87 22.36
CA ALA A 193 -0.17 -8.46 23.58
C ALA A 193 0.98 -9.03 24.41
N ARG A 194 1.05 -8.66 25.68
CA ARG A 194 2.09 -9.11 26.61
C ARG A 194 1.43 -9.56 27.91
N LYS A 195 1.81 -10.74 28.38
CA LYS A 195 1.27 -11.33 29.61
C LYS A 195 2.41 -11.78 30.51
N THR A 196 2.39 -11.33 31.75
CA THR A 196 3.28 -11.76 32.84
C THR A 196 2.43 -12.40 33.96
N ASN A 197 3.03 -12.64 35.12
CA ASN A 197 2.27 -13.04 36.31
C ASN A 197 1.57 -11.85 36.97
N GLU A 198 2.06 -10.63 36.75
CA GLU A 198 1.57 -9.40 37.38
C GLU A 198 0.62 -8.63 36.45
N THR A 199 0.78 -8.73 35.13
CA THR A 199 0.03 -7.92 34.15
C THR A 199 -0.41 -8.71 32.91
N ASP A 200 -1.56 -8.33 32.33
CA ASP A 200 -2.04 -8.75 31.02
C ASP A 200 -2.38 -7.50 30.20
N ILE A 201 -1.58 -7.23 29.17
CA ILE A 201 -1.55 -5.97 28.43
C ILE A 201 -1.87 -6.22 26.96
N GLN A 202 -2.78 -5.43 26.42
CA GLN A 202 -3.07 -5.34 24.99
C GLN A 202 -2.98 -3.88 24.56
N ILE A 203 -2.15 -3.60 23.55
CA ILE A 203 -2.01 -2.27 22.98
C ILE A 203 -2.12 -2.34 21.46
N LYS A 204 -2.96 -1.47 20.90
CA LYS A 204 -3.03 -1.17 19.48
C LYS A 204 -2.72 0.31 19.25
N LEU A 205 -1.77 0.57 18.36
CA LEU A 205 -1.28 1.90 18.02
C LEU A 205 -1.46 2.15 16.53
N ASN A 206 -1.98 3.32 16.18
CA ASN A 206 -1.92 3.90 14.84
C ASN A 206 -1.16 5.22 14.90
N LEU A 207 0.05 5.29 14.34
CA LEU A 207 0.88 6.51 14.38
C LEU A 207 0.32 7.66 13.54
N ASP A 208 -0.44 7.35 12.47
CA ASP A 208 -1.05 8.35 11.58
C ASP A 208 -2.55 8.51 11.89
N GLY A 209 -2.88 8.58 13.19
CA GLY A 209 -4.26 8.65 13.68
C GLY A 209 -4.85 10.05 13.68
N THR A 210 -5.91 10.21 14.48
CA THR A 210 -6.66 11.46 14.65
C THR A 210 -6.64 11.96 16.10
N GLY A 211 -5.90 11.28 16.97
CA GLY A 211 -5.85 11.56 18.40
C GLY A 211 -6.96 10.90 19.21
N LYS A 212 -7.62 9.86 18.68
CA LYS A 212 -8.65 9.09 19.41
C LYS A 212 -8.00 8.07 20.32
N SER A 213 -8.51 7.93 21.54
CA SER A 213 -7.99 6.96 22.49
C SER A 213 -9.11 6.13 23.15
N SER A 214 -8.78 4.90 23.50
CA SER A 214 -9.57 4.06 24.41
C SER A 214 -8.60 3.41 25.38
N ILE A 215 -8.54 3.92 26.61
CA ILE A 215 -7.48 3.56 27.56
C ILE A 215 -8.12 3.12 28.86
N ASN A 216 -7.72 1.93 29.32
CA ASN A 216 -8.10 1.40 30.61
C ASN A 216 -6.92 0.61 31.17
N THR A 217 -6.20 1.24 32.11
CA THR A 217 -5.14 0.60 32.89
C THR A 217 -5.56 0.28 34.32
N GLY A 218 -6.79 0.65 34.71
CA GLY A 218 -7.24 0.68 36.10
C GLY A 218 -6.71 1.86 36.92
N LEU A 219 -5.79 2.68 36.37
CA LEU A 219 -5.18 3.84 37.03
C LEU A 219 -5.59 5.14 36.33
N ALA A 220 -6.60 5.83 36.86
CA ALA A 220 -7.19 7.01 36.22
C ALA A 220 -6.20 8.14 35.87
N PHE A 221 -5.17 8.35 36.70
CA PHE A 221 -4.12 9.33 36.40
C PHE A 221 -3.28 8.90 35.20
N PHE A 222 -2.91 7.62 35.13
CA PHE A 222 -2.10 7.10 34.04
C PHE A 222 -2.89 7.05 32.73
N ASP A 223 -4.17 6.67 32.79
CA ASP A 223 -5.10 6.74 31.65
C ASP A 223 -5.15 8.16 31.06
N HIS A 224 -5.23 9.18 31.92
CA HIS A 224 -5.22 10.58 31.50
C HIS A 224 -3.91 10.99 30.82
N MET A 225 -2.76 10.55 31.35
CA MET A 225 -1.45 10.84 30.76
C MET A 225 -1.29 10.19 29.37
N LEU A 226 -1.76 8.96 29.21
CA LEU A 226 -1.72 8.25 27.92
C LEU A 226 -2.71 8.83 26.90
N ASP A 227 -3.87 9.34 27.33
CA ASP A 227 -4.80 10.06 26.45
C ASP A 227 -4.15 11.33 25.86
N GLN A 228 -3.41 12.07 26.68
CA GLN A 228 -2.66 13.25 26.21
C GLN A 228 -1.63 12.89 25.14
N LEU A 229 -0.95 11.73 25.28
CA LEU A 229 0.00 11.25 24.27
C LEU A 229 -0.70 11.02 22.92
N ALA A 230 -1.87 10.36 22.93
CA ALA A 230 -2.66 10.15 21.72
C ALA A 230 -3.09 11.48 21.09
N ARG A 231 -3.72 12.35 21.90
CA ARG A 231 -4.32 13.62 21.46
C ARG A 231 -3.30 14.61 20.89
N HIS A 232 -2.16 14.77 21.56
CA HIS A 232 -1.13 15.73 21.13
C HIS A 232 -0.18 15.13 20.11
N GLY A 233 -0.05 13.80 20.07
CA GLY A 233 0.71 13.07 19.07
C GLY A 233 -0.01 12.86 17.74
N GLN A 234 -1.30 13.20 17.64
CA GLN A 234 -2.16 12.88 16.48
C GLN A 234 -2.10 11.40 16.11
N MET A 235 -2.12 10.55 17.13
CA MET A 235 -2.07 9.09 16.99
C MET A 235 -3.30 8.48 17.67
N ASP A 236 -3.78 7.35 17.16
CA ASP A 236 -4.87 6.62 17.80
C ASP A 236 -4.32 5.49 18.67
N LEU A 237 -4.86 5.34 19.88
CA LEU A 237 -4.31 4.46 20.91
C LEU A 237 -5.42 3.68 21.64
N ASP A 238 -5.40 2.35 21.55
CA ASP A 238 -6.25 1.45 22.34
C ASP A 238 -5.34 0.68 23.32
N ILE A 239 -5.56 0.86 24.62
CA ILE A 239 -4.78 0.24 25.69
C ILE A 239 -5.74 -0.41 26.67
N LYS A 240 -5.56 -1.71 26.89
CA LYS A 240 -6.24 -2.47 27.95
C LYS A 240 -5.19 -3.17 28.78
N VAL A 241 -5.26 -2.96 30.09
CA VAL A 241 -4.36 -3.59 31.05
C VAL A 241 -5.17 -4.14 32.20
N ASP A 242 -4.93 -5.41 32.51
CA ASP A 242 -5.32 -6.03 33.76
C ASP A 242 -4.05 -6.22 34.59
N GLY A 243 -3.94 -5.50 35.70
CA GLY A 243 -2.73 -5.44 36.52
C GLY A 243 -3.00 -5.72 37.99
N ASP A 244 -1.95 -6.04 38.74
CA ASP A 244 -1.98 -6.41 40.16
C ASP A 244 -2.12 -5.20 41.11
N LEU A 245 -3.06 -4.30 40.84
CA LEU A 245 -3.28 -3.04 41.58
C LEU A 245 -3.60 -3.21 43.08
N GLU A 246 -3.95 -4.42 43.51
CA GLU A 246 -4.13 -4.78 44.93
C GLU A 246 -2.79 -4.88 45.69
N VAL A 247 -1.68 -5.12 44.98
CA VAL A 247 -0.32 -5.12 45.53
C VAL A 247 0.20 -3.69 45.56
N ASP A 248 0.36 -3.09 44.37
CA ASP A 248 0.72 -1.70 44.12
C ASP A 248 0.65 -1.40 42.60
N GLU A 249 0.89 -0.15 42.21
CA GLU A 249 0.74 0.31 40.82
C GLU A 249 1.97 0.10 39.92
N HIS A 250 3.14 -0.22 40.48
CA HIS A 250 4.41 -0.07 39.76
C HIS A 250 4.55 -1.03 38.57
N HIS A 251 4.17 -2.30 38.73
CA HIS A 251 4.20 -3.28 37.62
C HIS A 251 3.29 -2.85 36.48
N THR A 252 2.07 -2.40 36.80
CA THR A 252 1.10 -1.93 35.80
C THR A 252 1.67 -0.76 34.99
N ILE A 253 2.30 0.21 35.64
CA ILE A 253 2.89 1.38 34.96
C ILE A 253 4.11 0.96 34.12
N GLU A 254 5.04 0.21 34.72
CA GLU A 254 6.30 -0.21 34.08
C GLU A 254 6.03 -1.08 32.86
N ASP A 255 5.24 -2.14 33.03
CA ASP A 255 4.97 -3.11 31.98
C ASP A 255 4.19 -2.50 30.81
N THR A 256 3.25 -1.59 31.10
CA THR A 256 2.52 -0.83 30.08
C THR A 256 3.47 0.07 29.31
N ALA A 257 4.38 0.77 29.97
CA ALA A 257 5.35 1.64 29.32
C ALA A 257 6.34 0.86 28.44
N ILE A 258 6.76 -0.34 28.89
CA ILE A 258 7.58 -1.26 28.08
C ILE A 258 6.82 -1.70 26.82
N ALA A 259 5.60 -2.22 26.98
CA ALA A 259 4.77 -2.66 25.87
C ALA A 259 4.47 -1.50 24.90
N LEU A 260 4.27 -0.29 25.42
CA LEU A 260 4.09 0.91 24.61
C LEU A 260 5.36 1.23 23.80
N GLY A 261 6.54 1.20 24.42
CA GLY A 261 7.80 1.38 23.69
C GLY A 261 8.01 0.34 22.57
N GLU A 262 7.67 -0.92 22.83
CA GLU A 262 7.76 -2.01 21.86
C GLU A 262 6.81 -1.83 20.68
N VAL A 263 5.53 -1.49 20.94
CA VAL A 263 4.56 -1.29 19.86
C VAL A 263 4.90 -0.05 19.03
N PHE A 264 5.43 1.02 19.64
CA PHE A 264 5.97 2.16 18.90
C PHE A 264 7.14 1.76 18.01
N SER A 265 8.09 0.98 18.52
CA SER A 265 9.22 0.50 17.73
C SER A 265 8.76 -0.35 16.55
N LYS A 266 7.73 -1.19 16.76
CA LYS A 266 7.13 -2.02 15.72
C LYS A 266 6.42 -1.17 14.65
N ALA A 267 5.58 -0.22 15.07
CA ALA A 267 4.85 0.68 14.16
C ALA A 267 5.79 1.61 13.37
N LEU A 268 6.91 2.03 13.96
CA LEU A 268 7.90 2.87 13.30
C LEU A 268 8.71 2.12 12.24
N GLY A 269 8.88 0.80 12.37
CA GLY A 269 9.61 -0.03 11.41
C GLY A 269 10.99 0.54 11.03
N ASN A 270 11.23 0.70 9.73
CA ASN A 270 12.48 1.27 9.18
C ASN A 270 12.54 2.82 9.29
N LYS A 271 11.51 3.47 9.84
CA LYS A 271 11.37 4.92 10.05
C LYS A 271 11.34 5.74 8.76
N LEU A 272 11.08 5.10 7.60
CA LEU A 272 10.90 5.80 6.34
C LEU A 272 9.69 6.75 6.42
N GLY A 273 9.84 7.94 5.86
CA GLY A 273 8.83 9.00 5.95
C GLY A 273 8.65 9.62 7.35
N ILE A 274 9.57 9.38 8.30
CA ILE A 274 9.60 10.09 9.60
C ILE A 274 10.59 11.25 9.51
N GLU A 275 10.10 12.47 9.74
CA GLU A 275 10.93 13.67 9.79
C GLU A 275 11.05 14.18 11.22
N ARG A 276 12.22 14.77 11.55
CA ARG A 276 12.41 15.42 12.84
C ARG A 276 11.62 16.72 12.86
N TYR A 277 10.68 16.84 13.78
CA TYR A 277 10.11 18.12 14.13
C TYR A 277 11.17 18.95 14.88
N GLY A 278 11.58 20.08 14.31
CA GLY A 278 12.58 20.94 14.93
C GLY A 278 12.61 22.33 14.32
N PHE A 279 12.01 23.29 15.01
CA PHE A 279 12.44 24.67 14.99
C PHE A 279 12.59 25.15 16.45
N CYS A 280 13.52 26.06 16.70
CA CYS A 280 13.65 26.68 18.02
C CYS A 280 12.38 27.49 18.31
N LEU A 281 11.54 27.00 19.22
CA LEU A 281 10.59 27.83 19.94
C LEU A 281 11.35 28.40 21.15
N PRO A 282 11.62 29.72 21.20
CA PRO A 282 11.91 30.34 22.48
C PRO A 282 10.62 30.23 23.31
N MET A 283 10.60 29.29 24.24
CA MET A 283 9.59 29.28 25.30
C MET A 283 10.04 30.29 26.36
N ASP A 284 9.19 31.27 26.64
CA ASP A 284 9.36 32.28 27.69
C ASP A 284 8.99 31.74 29.08
#